data_AF-A0AAW2S5R6-F1
#
_entry.id   AF-A0AAW2S5R6-F1
#
_cell.length_a   1.000
_cell.length_b   1.000
_cell.length_c   1.000
_cell.angle_alpha   90.00
_cell.angle_beta   90.00
_cell.angle_gamma   90.00
#
_symmetry.space_group_name_H-M   'P 1'
#
loop_
_entity.id
_entity.type
_entity.pdbx_description
1 polymer ?
#
loop_
_entity_poly.entity_id
_entity_poly.type
_entity_poly.pdbx_seq_one_letter_code
_entity_poly.pdbx_strand_id
1 'polypeptide(L)'
;MSEAMAKFIDNQLGRFVDVDLDRAGHVWGSSMRIRVSMEVSKPLRVLKLRTTLGDEQLLSFTYERLPNFCYLCGCLGYLSKFCELRFAEDFTDPGEATPFGPWMRAIFPTGRNRPLALSRNMSIP
;
A
#
# COMPACT_ATOMS: atom_id res chain seq x y z
N MET A 1 15.10 -8.66 -3.89
CA MET A 1 14.76 -8.11 -2.55
C MET A 1 14.68 -9.27 -1.57
N SER A 2 15.28 -9.16 -0.39
CA SER A 2 15.29 -10.23 0.63
C SER A 2 14.04 -10.14 1.53
N GLU A 3 13.69 -11.27 2.17
CA GLU A 3 12.61 -11.32 3.17
C GLU A 3 12.82 -10.33 4.32
N ALA A 4 14.09 -10.09 4.72
CA ALA A 4 14.44 -9.09 5.72
C ALA A 4 14.07 -7.66 5.29
N MET A 5 14.29 -7.31 4.01
CA MET A 5 13.88 -6.02 3.46
C MET A 5 12.35 -5.91 3.40
N ALA A 6 11.65 -7.01 3.09
CA ALA A 6 10.20 -7.07 3.11
C ALA A 6 9.64 -6.75 4.50
N LYS A 7 10.17 -7.39 5.54
CA LYS A 7 9.80 -7.14 6.95
C LYS A 7 10.13 -5.71 7.40
N PHE A 8 11.25 -5.16 6.95
CA PHE A 8 11.63 -3.78 7.26
C PHE A 8 10.66 -2.76 6.65
N ILE A 9 10.37 -2.90 5.35
CA ILE A 9 9.39 -2.06 4.65
C ILE A 9 8.01 -2.21 5.29
N ASP A 10 7.65 -3.44 5.67
CA ASP A 10 6.35 -3.76 6.23
C ASP A 10 6.09 -3.08 7.58
N ASN A 11 7.04 -3.11 8.52
CA ASN A 11 6.88 -2.43 9.82
C ASN A 11 6.67 -0.91 9.68
N GLN A 12 7.06 -0.31 8.55
CA GLN A 12 6.79 1.10 8.26
C GLN A 12 5.37 1.31 7.71
N LEU A 13 4.76 0.29 7.10
CA LEU A 13 3.45 0.33 6.47
C LEU A 13 2.31 -0.10 7.42
N GLY A 14 2.55 -1.09 8.27
CA GLY A 14 1.55 -1.67 9.16
C GLY A 14 2.10 -2.88 9.93
N ARG A 15 1.22 -3.81 10.30
CA ARG A 15 1.61 -5.08 10.91
C ARG A 15 1.74 -6.16 9.84
N PHE A 16 2.90 -6.80 9.76
CA PHE A 16 3.15 -7.91 8.85
C PHE A 16 2.13 -9.03 9.03
N VAL A 17 1.63 -9.55 7.91
CA VAL A 17 0.80 -10.76 7.89
C VAL A 17 1.48 -11.86 7.10
N ASP A 18 1.90 -11.58 5.86
CA ASP A 18 2.44 -12.60 4.96
C ASP A 18 3.22 -11.99 3.79
N VAL A 19 4.06 -12.80 3.13
CA VAL A 19 4.77 -12.44 1.89
C VAL A 19 4.53 -13.53 0.84
N ASP A 20 4.20 -13.13 -0.38
CA ASP A 20 3.94 -14.05 -1.50
C ASP A 20 5.27 -14.63 -2.03
N LEU A 21 5.70 -15.74 -1.44
CA LEU A 21 6.87 -16.51 -1.84
C LEU A 21 6.47 -17.88 -2.40
N ASP A 22 7.27 -18.41 -3.32
CA ASP A 22 7.13 -19.78 -3.79
C ASP A 22 7.56 -20.81 -2.71
N ARG A 23 7.39 -22.11 -3.01
CA ARG A 23 7.76 -23.19 -2.07
C ARG A 23 9.26 -23.23 -1.74
N ALA A 24 10.11 -22.61 -2.56
CA ALA A 24 11.54 -22.51 -2.35
C ALA A 24 11.96 -21.18 -1.68
N GLY A 25 11.00 -20.31 -1.32
CA GLY A 25 11.24 -19.03 -0.67
C GLY A 25 11.60 -17.90 -1.64
N HIS A 26 11.39 -18.06 -2.95
CA HIS A 26 11.66 -17.03 -3.94
C HIS A 26 10.44 -16.16 -4.22
N VAL A 27 10.68 -14.89 -4.50
CA VAL A 27 9.64 -13.95 -4.95
C VAL A 27 9.13 -14.36 -6.33
N TRP A 28 7.82 -14.41 -6.49
CA TRP A 28 7.21 -14.74 -7.76
C TRP A 28 7.10 -13.53 -8.69
N GLY A 29 7.71 -13.60 -9.88
CA GLY A 29 7.63 -12.55 -10.89
C GLY A 29 8.59 -11.38 -10.65
N SER A 30 8.26 -10.21 -11.20
CA SER A 30 9.11 -9.01 -11.18
C SER A 30 8.87 -8.09 -9.97
N SER A 31 7.87 -8.38 -9.14
CA SER A 31 7.52 -7.58 -7.97
C SER A 31 7.25 -8.47 -6.75
N MET A 32 7.58 -7.95 -5.58
CA MET A 32 7.27 -8.58 -4.30
C MET A 32 5.88 -8.15 -3.83
N ARG A 33 5.07 -9.10 -3.36
CA ARG A 33 3.77 -8.82 -2.76
C ARG A 33 3.82 -9.15 -1.27
N ILE A 34 3.42 -8.17 -0.48
CA ILE A 34 3.31 -8.31 0.97
C ILE A 34 1.87 -8.07 1.39
N ARG A 35 1.42 -8.81 2.39
CA ARG A 35 0.13 -8.60 3.04
C ARG A 35 0.37 -7.95 4.39
N VAL A 36 -0.23 -6.78 4.55
CA VAL A 36 -0.11 -5.96 5.76
C VAL A 36 -1.50 -5.80 6.39
N SER A 37 -1.56 -5.88 7.72
CA SER A 37 -2.72 -5.45 8.48
C SER A 37 -2.54 -3.97 8.80
N MET A 38 -3.45 -3.13 8.30
CA MET A 38 -3.42 -1.69 8.52
C MET A 38 -4.72 -1.20 9.16
N GLU A 39 -4.60 -0.12 9.93
CA GLU A 39 -5.76 0.54 10.50
C GLU A 39 -6.43 1.42 9.43
N VAL A 40 -7.70 1.13 9.11
CA VAL A 40 -8.41 1.79 8.00
C VAL A 40 -8.75 3.26 8.27
N SER A 41 -8.75 3.68 9.54
CA SER A 41 -8.93 5.07 9.98
C SER A 41 -7.73 5.95 9.60
N LYS A 42 -6.57 5.35 9.35
CA LYS A 42 -5.34 6.06 9.05
C LYS A 42 -5.14 6.19 7.54
N PRO A 43 -4.47 7.28 7.10
CA PRO A 43 -4.07 7.44 5.71
C PRO A 43 -3.27 6.25 5.19
N LEU A 44 -3.48 5.91 3.93
CA LEU A 44 -2.58 5.04 3.18
C LEU A 44 -1.15 5.58 3.31
N ARG A 45 -0.19 4.66 3.35
CA ARG A 45 1.21 5.01 3.46
C ARG A 45 1.81 5.21 2.07
N VAL A 46 2.75 6.15 1.99
CA VAL A 46 3.64 6.34 0.84
C VAL A 46 5.06 6.28 1.41
N LEU A 47 5.89 5.39 0.87
CA LEU A 47 7.22 5.13 1.42
C LEU A 47 8.27 5.77 0.52
N LYS A 48 8.94 6.79 1.05
CA LYS A 48 10.17 7.34 0.49
C LYS A 48 11.34 6.71 1.24
N LEU A 49 12.15 5.91 0.56
CA LEU A 49 13.39 5.42 1.14
C LEU A 49 14.51 6.39 0.81
N ARG A 50 15.24 6.82 1.83
CA ARG A 50 16.49 7.53 1.61
C ARG A 50 17.62 6.51 1.55
N THR A 51 18.34 6.49 0.44
CA THR A 51 19.51 5.63 0.27
C THR A 51 20.67 6.14 1.13
N THR A 52 21.63 5.28 1.43
CA THR A 52 22.85 5.62 2.18
C THR A 52 23.72 6.66 1.48
N LEU A 53 23.52 6.85 0.17
CA LEU A 53 24.18 7.87 -0.65
C LEU A 53 23.49 9.24 -0.56
N GLY A 54 22.38 9.34 0.18
CA GLY A 54 21.63 10.58 0.39
C GLY A 54 20.49 10.79 -0.59
N ASP A 55 20.44 10.02 -1.68
CA ASP A 55 19.36 10.08 -2.68
C ASP A 55 18.05 9.55 -2.10
N GLU A 56 16.98 10.33 -2.21
CA GLU A 56 15.62 9.88 -1.91
C GLU A 56 15.08 9.08 -3.10
N GLN A 57 14.92 7.77 -2.91
CA GLN A 57 14.20 6.92 -3.84
C GLN A 57 12.81 6.64 -3.29
N LEU A 58 11.79 7.17 -3.98
CA LEU A 58 10.41 6.78 -3.72
C LEU A 58 10.30 5.29 -4.03
N LEU A 59 9.98 4.48 -3.01
CA LEU A 59 9.71 3.08 -3.27
C LEU A 59 8.30 3.02 -3.87
N SER A 60 8.24 2.88 -5.19
CA SER A 60 6.97 2.77 -5.92
C SER A 60 6.32 1.43 -5.60
N PHE A 61 5.59 1.35 -4.49
CA PHE A 61 4.68 0.25 -4.21
C PHE A 61 3.24 0.68 -4.49
N THR A 62 2.42 -0.30 -4.84
CA THR A 62 1.02 -0.12 -5.17
C THR A 62 0.18 -1.06 -4.33
N TYR A 63 -1.07 -0.70 -4.13
CA TYR A 63 -2.03 -1.46 -3.34
C TYR A 63 -2.88 -2.32 -4.28
N GLU A 64 -2.87 -3.63 -4.03
CA GLU A 64 -3.81 -4.54 -4.66
C GLU A 64 -5.19 -4.41 -4.01
N ARG A 65 -6.26 -4.48 -4.82
CA ARG A 65 -7.66 -4.40 -4.36
C ARG A 65 -7.98 -3.16 -3.53
N LEU A 66 -7.29 -2.05 -3.79
CA LEU A 66 -7.51 -0.80 -3.08
C LEU A 66 -8.98 -0.34 -3.27
N PRO A 67 -9.75 -0.06 -2.21
CA PRO A 67 -11.08 0.52 -2.35
C PRO A 67 -11.04 1.97 -2.82
N ASN A 68 -12.20 2.63 -2.88
CA ASN A 68 -12.23 4.08 -3.01
C ASN A 68 -11.65 4.73 -1.76
N PHE A 69 -10.85 5.77 -1.97
CA PHE A 69 -10.12 6.47 -0.92
C PHE A 69 -9.96 7.94 -1.28
N CYS A 70 -9.67 8.76 -0.28
CA CYS A 70 -9.55 10.20 -0.44
C CYS A 70 -8.16 10.58 -0.94
N TYR A 71 -8.07 11.35 -2.03
CA TYR A 71 -6.77 11.78 -2.55
C TYR A 71 -6.15 12.95 -1.77
N LEU A 72 -6.93 13.62 -0.91
CA LEU A 72 -6.43 14.70 -0.05
C LEU A 72 -5.76 14.15 1.20
N CYS A 73 -6.45 13.28 1.95
CA CYS A 73 -5.97 12.77 3.23
C CYS A 73 -5.47 11.32 3.18
N GLY A 74 -5.72 10.57 2.11
CA GLY A 74 -5.29 9.18 1.97
C GLY A 74 -6.15 8.14 2.71
N CYS A 75 -7.21 8.53 3.43
CA CYS A 75 -8.06 7.60 4.18
C CYS A 75 -9.03 6.82 3.27
N LEU A 76 -9.32 5.58 3.67
CA LEU A 76 -10.29 4.71 2.99
C LEU A 76 -11.74 5.10 3.35
N GLY A 77 -12.68 4.79 2.47
CA GLY A 77 -14.12 4.85 2.76
C GLY A 77 -14.85 6.07 2.23
N TYR A 78 -14.14 7.11 1.79
CA TYR A 78 -14.73 8.30 1.18
C TYR A 78 -13.86 8.90 0.08
N LEU A 79 -14.46 9.76 -0.75
CA LEU A 79 -13.78 10.49 -1.83
C LEU A 79 -13.38 11.89 -1.36
N SER A 80 -12.44 12.53 -2.06
CA SER A 80 -11.93 13.87 -1.73
C SER A 80 -13.03 14.91 -1.51
N LYS A 81 -14.13 14.86 -2.27
CA LYS A 81 -15.27 15.78 -2.14
C LYS A 81 -16.01 15.70 -0.80
N PHE A 82 -15.81 14.62 -0.04
CA PHE A 82 -16.38 14.40 1.29
C PHE A 82 -15.32 14.46 2.40
N CYS A 83 -14.11 14.94 2.10
CA CYS A 83 -13.04 15.02 3.08
C CYS A 83 -13.20 16.24 3.96
N GLU A 84 -13.10 16.04 5.28
CA GLU A 84 -13.16 17.11 6.28
C GLU A 84 -12.10 18.19 6.07
N LEU A 85 -10.92 17.84 5.54
CA LEU A 85 -9.87 18.81 5.21
C LEU A 85 -10.34 19.89 4.24
N ARG A 86 -11.34 19.64 3.39
CA ARG A 86 -11.89 20.65 2.47
C ARG A 86 -12.64 21.78 3.18
N PHE A 87 -13.01 21.57 4.44
CA PHE A 87 -13.75 22.53 5.25
C PHE A 87 -12.87 23.20 6.32
N ALA A 88 -11.57 22.92 6.34
CA ALA A 88 -10.63 23.59 7.22
C ALA A 88 -10.40 25.04 6.76
N GLU A 89 -10.16 25.96 7.70
CA GLU A 89 -10.00 27.40 7.42
C GLU A 89 -8.77 27.68 6.53
N ASP A 90 -7.73 26.86 6.63
CA ASP A 90 -6.47 26.95 5.89
C ASP A 90 -6.46 26.10 4.61
N PHE A 91 -7.61 25.55 4.20
CA PHE A 91 -7.67 24.68 3.04
C PHE A 91 -7.39 25.45 1.74
N THR A 92 -6.31 25.05 1.07
CA THR A 92 -6.02 25.43 -0.32
C THR A 92 -6.25 24.22 -1.21
N ASP A 93 -7.07 24.36 -2.26
CA ASP A 93 -7.32 23.25 -3.18
C ASP A 93 -6.03 22.91 -3.95
N PRO A 94 -5.46 21.70 -3.80
CA PRO A 94 -4.23 21.31 -4.48
C PRO A 94 -4.43 21.05 -5.98
N GLY A 95 -5.67 21.05 -6.48
CA GLY A 95 -5.97 20.69 -7.86
C GLY A 95 -5.53 19.25 -8.17
N GLU A 96 -4.66 19.09 -9.17
CA GLU A 96 -4.10 17.79 -9.54
C GLU A 96 -2.89 17.37 -8.69
N ALA A 97 -2.32 18.29 -7.89
CA ALA A 97 -1.13 18.05 -7.08
C ALA A 97 -1.45 17.41 -5.72
N THR A 98 -2.33 16.40 -5.72
CA THR A 98 -2.71 15.70 -4.48
C THR A 98 -1.61 14.76 -4.00
N PRO A 99 -1.40 14.60 -2.67
CA PRO A 99 -0.38 13.69 -2.15
C PRO A 99 -0.60 12.21 -2.52
N PHE A 100 -1.83 11.87 -2.88
CA PHE A 100 -2.24 10.54 -3.28
C PHE A 100 -2.95 10.55 -4.63
N GLY A 101 -3.09 9.40 -5.29
CA GLY A 101 -3.79 9.35 -6.57
C GLY A 101 -3.99 7.95 -7.15
N PRO A 102 -4.51 7.87 -8.40
CA PRO A 102 -4.79 6.60 -9.08
C PRO A 102 -3.55 5.71 -9.22
N TRP A 103 -2.37 6.32 -9.31
CA TRP A 103 -1.06 5.66 -9.40
C TRP A 103 -0.74 4.74 -8.21
N MET A 104 -1.47 4.85 -7.10
CA MET A 104 -1.32 3.94 -5.96
C MET A 104 -1.98 2.58 -6.16
N ARG A 105 -2.81 2.40 -7.19
CA ARG A 105 -3.49 1.13 -7.48
C ARG A 105 -2.58 0.23 -8.29
N ALA A 106 -2.47 -1.03 -7.88
CA ALA A 106 -1.72 -2.02 -8.64
C ALA A 106 -2.40 -2.25 -10.00
N ILE A 107 -1.64 -2.17 -11.09
CA ILE A 107 -2.10 -2.54 -12.42
C ILE A 107 -1.85 -4.04 -12.58
N PHE A 108 -2.91 -4.82 -12.78
CA PHE A 108 -2.77 -6.21 -13.15
C PHE A 108 -2.70 -6.30 -14.68
N PRO A 109 -1.59 -6.76 -15.28
CA PRO A 109 -1.61 -7.17 -16.67
C PRO A 109 -2.67 -8.26 -16.78
N THR A 110 -3.67 -8.04 -17.64
CA THR A 110 -4.76 -8.98 -17.90
C THR A 110 -4.20 -10.39 -18.10
N GLY A 111 -4.52 -11.32 -17.18
CA GLY A 111 -4.14 -12.74 -17.31
C GLY A 111 -3.49 -13.43 -16.09
N ARG A 112 -3.13 -12.73 -15.02
CA ARG A 112 -2.56 -13.35 -13.79
C ARG A 112 -3.53 -13.35 -12.60
N ASN A 113 -4.77 -13.81 -12.81
CA ASN A 113 -5.67 -14.12 -11.71
C ASN A 113 -5.37 -15.53 -11.19
N ARG A 114 -4.41 -15.64 -10.26
CA ARG A 114 -4.43 -16.75 -9.31
C ARG A 114 -5.17 -16.27 -8.07
N PRO A 115 -6.19 -16.98 -7.57
CA PRO A 115 -6.75 -16.66 -6.26
C PRO A 115 -5.62 -16.74 -5.24
N LEU A 116 -5.51 -15.71 -4.38
CA LEU A 116 -4.68 -15.76 -3.19
C LEU A 116 -5.05 -17.07 -2.47
N ALA A 117 -4.09 -17.97 -2.29
CA ALA A 117 -4.33 -19.18 -1.55
C ALA A 117 -4.78 -18.75 -0.15
N LEU A 118 -6.06 -18.93 0.15
CA LEU A 118 -6.57 -18.87 1.51
C LEU A 118 -5.84 -20.00 2.24
N SER A 119 -4.82 -19.66 3.01
CA SER A 119 -4.33 -20.55 4.06
C SER A 119 -5.51 -20.73 5.03
N ARG A 120 -6.26 -21.81 4.78
CA ARG A 120 -7.13 -22.42 5.78
C ARG A 120 -6.26 -22.70 6.99
N ASN A 121 -6.58 -22.03 8.10
CA ASN A 121 -6.74 -22.58 9.44
C ASN A 121 -6.62 -21.42 10.46
N MET A 122 -7.73 -20.72 10.69
CA MET A 122 -7.96 -20.09 11.99
C MET A 122 -8.92 -21.00 12.76
N SER A 123 -8.36 -21.90 13.55
CA SER A 123 -9.06 -22.39 14.73
C SER A 123 -9.05 -21.25 15.73
N ILE A 124 -10.22 -20.65 15.95
CA ILE A 124 -10.44 -19.70 17.04
C ILE A 124 -10.80 -20.54 18.27
N PRO A 125 -10.17 -20.34 19.44
CA PRO A 125 -10.61 -20.95 20.70
C PRO A 125 -11.96 -20.41 21.16
#